data_AF-A0A916ZBZ8-F1
#
_entry.id   AF-A0A916ZBZ8-F1
#
_cell.length_a   1.000
_cell.length_b   1.000
_cell.length_c   1.000
_cell.angle_alpha   90.00
_cell.angle_beta   90.00
_cell.angle_gamma   90.00
#
_symmetry.space_group_name_H-M   'P 1'
#
loop_
_entity.id
_entity.type
_entity.pdbx_description
1 polymer ?
#
loop_
_entity_poly.entity_id
_entity_poly.type
_entity_poly.pdbx_seq_one_letter_code
_entity_poly.pdbx_strand_id
1 'polypeptide(L)'
;MRISGDVWTKEDDADLARLARSGASISYMSAWFGRSKGAISVRLSRRRLRPREGVDVDAVERLFVSGSTAVETANRLGLTLAQVRGVLRYHAIVRPGSTIHPRWVRRPHDDRILALSGEGLGPAGIARRLGVPAAHVRSRLLTIARREAVEELRSDSPSISSRAQSAAFGASA
;
A
#
# COMPACT_ATOMS: atom_id res chain seq x y z
N MET A 1 -11.81 -31.58 -10.34
CA MET A 1 -12.46 -30.95 -9.16
C MET A 1 -11.81 -31.55 -7.92
N ARG A 2 -10.97 -30.82 -7.18
CA ARG A 2 -10.34 -31.31 -5.93
C ARG A 2 -11.36 -31.18 -4.80
N ILE A 3 -11.75 -32.30 -4.18
CA ILE A 3 -12.75 -32.30 -3.11
C ILE A 3 -12.05 -32.22 -1.74
N SER A 4 -12.63 -31.38 -0.89
CA SER A 4 -12.15 -30.87 0.41
C SER A 4 -11.65 -31.92 1.42
N GLY A 5 -10.43 -31.73 1.89
CA GLY A 5 -9.77 -32.47 3.00
C GLY A 5 -8.26 -32.18 3.08
N ASP A 6 -7.65 -31.82 1.94
CA ASP A 6 -6.20 -31.72 1.82
C ASP A 6 -5.55 -30.57 2.61
N VAL A 7 -4.34 -30.84 3.07
CA VAL A 7 -3.41 -29.85 3.64
C VAL A 7 -3.16 -28.74 2.62
N TRP A 8 -3.12 -27.48 3.08
CA TRP A 8 -2.77 -26.34 2.22
C TRP A 8 -1.33 -26.49 1.71
N THR A 9 -1.16 -26.55 0.40
CA THR A 9 0.17 -26.59 -0.25
C THR A 9 0.77 -25.18 -0.35
N LYS A 10 2.07 -25.10 -0.68
CA LYS A 10 2.74 -23.81 -0.92
C LYS A 10 2.18 -23.13 -2.17
N GLU A 11 1.83 -23.92 -3.17
CA GLU A 11 1.21 -23.50 -4.42
C GLU A 11 -0.18 -22.91 -4.15
N ASP A 12 -1.00 -23.58 -3.35
CA ASP A 12 -2.32 -23.05 -2.96
C ASP A 12 -2.20 -21.69 -2.25
N ASP A 13 -1.21 -21.53 -1.36
CA ASP A 13 -0.97 -20.25 -0.70
C ASP A 13 -0.50 -19.15 -1.66
N ALA A 14 0.31 -19.48 -2.66
CA ALA A 14 0.76 -18.54 -3.68
C ALA A 14 -0.41 -18.06 -4.55
N ASP A 15 -1.28 -18.98 -4.97
CA ASP A 15 -2.48 -18.67 -5.73
C ASP A 15 -3.50 -17.88 -4.90
N LEU A 16 -3.70 -18.27 -3.64
CA LEU A 16 -4.59 -17.55 -2.72
C LEU A 16 -4.09 -16.11 -2.50
N ALA A 17 -2.77 -15.92 -2.37
CA ALA A 17 -2.16 -14.60 -2.26
C ALA A 17 -2.27 -13.78 -3.55
N ARG A 18 -2.21 -14.41 -4.73
CA ARG A 18 -2.44 -13.75 -6.02
C ARG A 18 -3.88 -13.26 -6.13
N LEU A 19 -4.85 -14.13 -5.89
CA LEU A 19 -6.28 -13.80 -5.94
C LEU A 19 -6.69 -12.75 -4.90
N ALA A 20 -6.16 -12.83 -3.68
CA ALA A 20 -6.43 -11.82 -2.65
C ALA A 20 -5.86 -10.44 -3.02
N ARG A 21 -4.68 -10.40 -3.66
CA ARG A 21 -4.07 -9.14 -4.15
C ARG A 21 -4.83 -8.54 -5.32
N SER A 22 -5.42 -9.36 -6.19
CA SER A 22 -6.28 -8.89 -7.28
C SER A 22 -7.69 -8.50 -6.83
N GLY A 23 -7.97 -8.48 -5.52
CA GLY A 23 -9.27 -8.09 -4.99
C GLY A 23 -10.38 -9.12 -5.21
N ALA A 24 -10.05 -10.38 -5.55
CA ALA A 24 -11.05 -11.41 -5.74
C ALA A 24 -11.88 -11.63 -4.47
N SER A 25 -13.13 -12.04 -4.64
CA SER A 25 -14.04 -12.28 -3.52
C SER A 25 -13.72 -13.57 -2.78
N ILE A 26 -13.99 -13.62 -1.47
CA ILE A 26 -13.90 -14.86 -0.67
C ILE A 26 -14.82 -15.93 -1.27
N SER A 27 -15.98 -15.53 -1.80
CA SER A 27 -16.90 -16.45 -2.49
C SER A 27 -16.28 -17.04 -3.75
N TYR A 28 -15.62 -16.22 -4.57
CA TYR A 28 -14.89 -16.68 -5.75
C TYR A 28 -13.73 -17.62 -5.38
N MET A 29 -12.90 -17.22 -4.41
CA MET A 29 -11.79 -18.07 -3.94
C MET A 29 -12.30 -19.40 -3.37
N SER A 30 -13.41 -19.38 -2.63
CA SER A 30 -14.05 -20.58 -2.10
C SER A 30 -14.44 -21.56 -3.20
N ALA A 31 -15.06 -21.06 -4.28
CA ALA A 31 -15.38 -21.87 -5.45
C ALA A 31 -14.11 -22.37 -6.18
N TRP A 32 -13.11 -21.50 -6.36
CA TRP A 32 -11.84 -21.82 -7.03
C TRP A 32 -11.08 -22.96 -6.35
N PHE A 33 -10.93 -22.89 -5.02
CA PHE A 33 -10.19 -23.88 -4.25
C PHE A 33 -11.03 -25.10 -3.84
N GLY A 34 -12.34 -25.09 -4.08
CA GLY A 34 -13.24 -26.14 -3.59
C GLY A 34 -13.27 -26.24 -2.05
N ARG A 35 -13.10 -25.11 -1.35
CA ARG A 35 -13.06 -25.04 0.13
C ARG A 35 -14.13 -24.09 0.66
N SER A 36 -14.53 -24.27 1.92
CA SER A 36 -15.50 -23.37 2.56
C SER A 36 -14.97 -21.94 2.68
N LYS A 37 -15.87 -20.94 2.63
CA LYS A 37 -15.54 -19.53 2.82
C LYS A 37 -14.79 -19.27 4.14
N GLY A 38 -15.15 -20.00 5.20
CA GLY A 38 -14.47 -19.95 6.50
C GLY A 38 -13.01 -20.40 6.42
N ALA A 39 -12.73 -21.50 5.71
CA ALA A 39 -11.36 -21.99 5.52
C ALA A 39 -10.49 -20.99 4.75
N ILE A 40 -11.05 -20.36 3.71
CA ILE A 40 -10.40 -19.27 2.96
C ILE A 40 -10.09 -18.09 3.89
N SER A 41 -11.09 -17.61 4.64
CA SER A 41 -10.93 -16.46 5.55
C SER A 41 -9.88 -16.70 6.64
N VAL A 42 -9.89 -17.89 7.27
CA VAL A 42 -8.89 -18.28 8.27
C VAL A 42 -7.50 -18.36 7.65
N ARG A 43 -7.36 -18.94 6.45
CA ARG A 43 -6.06 -19.05 5.79
C ARG A 43 -5.49 -17.69 5.42
N LEU A 44 -6.32 -16.83 4.83
CA LEU A 44 -6.00 -15.43 4.51
C LEU A 44 -5.54 -14.69 5.77
N SER A 45 -6.27 -14.80 6.88
CA SER A 45 -5.91 -14.18 8.16
C SER A 45 -4.56 -14.66 8.71
N ARG A 46 -4.30 -15.98 8.70
CA ARG A 46 -3.01 -16.56 9.13
C ARG A 46 -1.84 -16.09 8.27
N ARG A 47 -2.08 -15.87 6.98
CA ARG A 47 -1.11 -15.32 6.02
C ARG A 47 -1.04 -13.79 6.04
N ARG A 48 -1.85 -13.13 6.88
CA ARG A 48 -2.00 -11.66 6.94
C ARG A 48 -2.40 -11.05 5.59
N LEU A 49 -3.07 -11.83 4.75
CA LEU A 49 -3.68 -11.41 3.51
C LEU A 49 -5.10 -10.97 3.88
N ARG A 50 -5.42 -9.68 3.77
CA ARG A 50 -6.81 -9.23 3.90
C ARG A 50 -7.38 -9.08 2.49
N PRO A 51 -8.38 -9.89 2.08
CA PRO A 51 -9.05 -9.66 0.81
C PRO A 51 -9.71 -8.29 0.90
N ARG A 52 -9.28 -7.37 0.04
CA ARG A 52 -9.95 -6.07 -0.14
C ARG A 52 -11.07 -6.26 -1.14
N GLU A 53 -12.08 -7.02 -0.73
CA GLU A 53 -13.23 -7.30 -1.58
C GLU A 53 -13.83 -5.99 -2.10
N GLY A 54 -13.93 -5.89 -3.43
CA GLY A 54 -14.67 -4.83 -4.11
C GLY A 54 -14.06 -3.44 -4.03
N VAL A 55 -12.83 -3.27 -3.55
CA VAL A 55 -12.18 -1.96 -3.52
C VAL A 55 -11.34 -1.77 -4.77
N ASP A 56 -11.86 -0.99 -5.72
CA ASP A 56 -11.10 -0.49 -6.86
C ASP A 56 -10.07 0.54 -6.35
N VAL A 57 -8.82 0.09 -6.21
CA VAL A 57 -7.71 0.90 -5.70
C VAL A 57 -7.42 2.07 -6.64
N ASP A 58 -7.49 1.84 -7.95
CA ASP A 58 -7.20 2.87 -8.95
C ASP A 58 -8.28 3.95 -8.93
N ALA A 59 -9.55 3.58 -8.74
CA ALA A 59 -10.62 4.55 -8.55
C ALA A 59 -10.45 5.37 -7.27
N VAL A 60 -10.05 4.74 -6.16
CA VAL A 60 -9.72 5.45 -4.91
C VAL A 60 -8.58 6.44 -5.14
N GLU A 61 -7.51 6.02 -5.81
CA GLU A 61 -6.35 6.86 -6.11
C GLU A 61 -6.74 8.05 -7.00
N ARG A 62 -7.40 7.80 -8.13
CA ARG A 62 -7.84 8.85 -9.07
C ARG A 62 -8.66 9.93 -8.36
N LEU A 63 -9.69 9.55 -7.61
CA LEU A 63 -10.55 10.51 -6.89
C LEU A 63 -9.78 11.29 -5.82
N PHE A 64 -8.92 10.61 -5.07
CA PHE A 64 -8.18 11.25 -3.99
C PHE A 64 -7.11 12.22 -4.52
N VAL A 65 -6.41 11.84 -5.59
CA VAL A 65 -5.43 12.66 -6.29
C VAL A 65 -6.10 13.87 -6.97
N SER A 66 -7.32 13.72 -7.49
CA SER A 66 -8.10 14.83 -8.05
C SER A 66 -8.65 15.80 -6.98
N GLY A 67 -8.33 15.59 -5.70
CA GLY A 67 -8.70 16.49 -4.61
C GLY A 67 -9.96 16.10 -3.85
N SER A 68 -10.57 14.95 -4.10
CA SER A 68 -11.62 14.45 -3.21
C SER A 68 -11.05 14.10 -1.84
N THR A 69 -11.81 14.37 -0.80
CA THR A 69 -11.51 13.89 0.56
C THR A 69 -11.72 12.38 0.66
N ALA A 70 -11.20 11.76 1.73
CA ALA A 70 -11.39 10.33 1.96
C ALA A 70 -12.87 9.99 2.20
N VAL A 71 -13.66 10.93 2.76
CA VAL A 71 -15.09 10.77 2.98
C VAL A 71 -15.85 10.84 1.66
N GLU A 72 -15.56 11.84 0.82
CA GLU A 72 -16.18 11.96 -0.52
C GLU A 72 -15.85 10.76 -1.40
N THR A 73 -14.59 10.28 -1.37
CA THR A 73 -14.15 9.10 -2.10
C THR A 73 -14.90 7.85 -1.62
N ALA A 74 -15.08 7.69 -0.31
CA ALA A 74 -15.85 6.59 0.28
C ALA A 74 -17.31 6.62 -0.19
N ASN A 75 -17.97 7.78 -0.11
CA ASN A 75 -19.35 7.96 -0.54
C ASN A 75 -19.52 7.69 -2.05
N ARG A 76 -18.62 8.20 -2.89
CA ARG A 76 -18.69 8.02 -4.36
C ARG A 76 -18.51 6.58 -4.80
N LEU A 77 -17.69 5.82 -4.09
CA LEU A 77 -17.37 4.43 -4.45
C LEU A 77 -18.22 3.40 -3.70
N GLY A 78 -19.18 3.82 -2.87
CA GLY A 78 -19.96 2.91 -2.03
C GLY A 78 -19.09 2.14 -1.02
N LEU A 79 -17.97 2.74 -0.59
CA LEU A 79 -17.02 2.14 0.35
C LEU A 79 -17.18 2.74 1.74
N THR A 80 -16.71 2.01 2.75
CA THR A 80 -16.53 2.59 4.08
C THR A 80 -15.30 3.49 4.13
N LEU A 81 -15.34 4.51 4.98
CA LEU A 81 -14.18 5.38 5.24
C LEU A 81 -12.94 4.59 5.69
N ALA A 82 -13.14 3.49 6.43
CA ALA A 82 -12.06 2.62 6.88
C ALA A 82 -11.38 1.88 5.71
N GLN A 83 -12.14 1.39 4.73
CA GLN A 83 -11.60 0.78 3.51
C GLN A 83 -10.77 1.79 2.72
N VAL A 84 -11.31 2.98 2.46
CA VAL A 84 -10.59 4.04 1.73
C VAL A 84 -9.31 4.44 2.47
N ARG A 85 -9.38 4.75 3.77
CA ARG A 85 -8.17 5.06 4.57
C ARG A 85 -7.16 3.92 4.58
N GLY A 86 -7.64 2.68 4.58
CA GLY A 86 -6.81 1.48 4.50
C GLY A 86 -6.04 1.41 3.17
N VAL A 87 -6.72 1.68 2.05
CA VAL A 87 -6.09 1.76 0.72
C VAL A 87 -5.07 2.89 0.68
N LEU A 88 -5.47 4.12 1.02
CA LEU A 88 -4.59 5.27 0.99
C LEU A 88 -3.32 5.06 1.82
N ARG A 89 -3.46 4.50 3.04
CA ARG A 89 -2.32 4.22 3.92
C ARG A 89 -1.42 3.13 3.36
N TYR A 90 -2.00 2.04 2.87
CA TYR A 90 -1.22 0.88 2.43
C TYR A 90 -0.46 1.17 1.14
N HIS A 91 -1.08 1.90 0.21
CA HIS A 91 -0.50 2.28 -1.07
C HIS A 91 0.26 3.61 -1.01
N ALA A 92 0.39 4.22 0.19
CA ALA A 92 1.05 5.50 0.37
C ALA A 92 0.50 6.62 -0.54
N ILE A 93 -0.80 6.58 -0.86
CA ILE A 93 -1.45 7.60 -1.69
C ILE A 93 -1.65 8.84 -0.83
N VAL A 94 -0.97 9.92 -1.21
CA VAL A 94 -1.02 11.22 -0.54
C VAL A 94 -1.65 12.23 -1.49
N ARG A 95 -2.54 13.07 -0.97
CA ARG A 95 -3.21 14.10 -1.76
C ARG A 95 -2.18 15.13 -2.27
N PRO A 96 -2.18 15.47 -3.57
CA PRO A 96 -1.34 16.55 -4.10
C PRO A 96 -1.61 17.85 -3.37
N GLY A 97 -0.53 18.55 -2.97
CA GLY A 97 -0.64 19.81 -2.21
C GLY A 97 -1.15 19.67 -0.77
N SER A 98 -1.51 18.46 -0.31
CA SER A 98 -1.69 18.26 1.13
C SER A 98 -0.33 18.38 1.79
N THR A 99 -0.24 19.18 2.85
CA THR A 99 0.88 19.13 3.77
C THR A 99 0.98 17.68 4.23
N ILE A 100 2.05 17.01 3.79
CA ILE A 100 2.39 15.63 4.11
C ILE A 100 2.02 15.42 5.57
N HIS A 101 1.03 14.55 5.83
CA HIS A 101 0.48 14.37 7.17
C HIS A 101 1.66 14.22 8.16
N PRO A 102 1.71 14.92 9.30
CA PRO A 102 2.91 15.01 10.16
C PRO A 102 3.56 13.68 10.59
N ARG A 103 2.88 12.54 10.37
CA ARG A 103 3.45 11.19 10.51
C ARG A 103 4.43 10.77 9.39
N TRP A 104 4.45 11.47 8.27
CA TRP A 104 5.28 11.24 7.08
C TRP A 104 6.37 12.31 6.91
N VAL A 105 6.31 13.37 7.70
CA VAL A 105 7.38 14.36 7.82
C VAL A 105 8.62 13.64 8.37
N ARG A 106 9.76 13.85 7.70
CA ARG A 106 11.08 13.41 8.17
C ARG A 106 11.27 13.95 9.58
N ARG A 107 11.34 13.05 10.56
CA ARG A 107 11.57 13.45 11.94
C ARG A 107 13.06 13.74 12.10
N PRO A 108 13.47 14.66 12.99
CA PRO A 108 14.89 14.86 13.31
C PRO A 108 15.61 13.55 13.71
N HIS A 109 14.86 12.59 14.26
CA HIS A 109 15.38 11.28 14.63
C HIS A 109 15.64 10.34 13.44
N ASP A 110 15.02 10.57 12.27
CA ASP A 110 15.24 9.77 11.06
C ASP A 110 16.64 10.02 10.49
N ASP A 111 17.16 11.24 10.61
CA ASP A 111 18.51 11.60 10.16
C ASP A 111 19.58 10.79 10.85
N ARG A 112 19.43 10.61 12.18
CA ARG A 112 20.33 9.79 12.98
C ARG A 112 20.23 8.31 12.62
N ILE A 113 19.02 7.81 12.32
CA ILE A 113 18.82 6.42 11.88
C ILE A 113 19.49 6.19 10.52
N LEU A 114 19.32 7.11 9.56
CA LEU A 114 19.93 7.04 8.23
C LEU A 114 21.45 7.13 8.30
N ALA A 115 22.01 8.05 9.10
CA ALA A 115 23.44 8.19 9.28
C ALA A 115 24.07 6.88 9.79
N LEU A 116 23.52 6.31 10.87
CA LEU A 116 24.00 5.03 11.42
C LEU A 116 23.80 3.86 10.45
N SER A 117 22.75 3.89 9.62
CA SER A 117 22.57 2.89 8.55
C SER A 117 23.63 3.03 7.46
N GLY A 118 24.04 4.25 7.12
CA GLY A 118 25.12 4.55 6.18
C GLY A 118 26.50 4.10 6.68
N GLU A 119 26.69 4.05 7.99
CA GLU A 119 27.86 3.41 8.64
C GLU A 119 27.83 1.87 8.57
N GLY A 120 26.81 1.27 7.96
CA GLY A 120 26.68 -0.18 7.79
C GLY A 120 26.05 -0.90 8.99
N LEU A 121 25.52 -0.18 9.99
CA LEU A 121 24.86 -0.82 11.12
C LEU A 121 23.50 -1.39 10.72
N GLY A 122 23.26 -2.65 11.07
CA GLY A 122 21.93 -3.25 10.98
C GLY A 122 20.95 -2.67 12.03
N PRO A 123 19.63 -2.93 11.91
CA PRO A 123 18.61 -2.34 12.79
C PRO A 123 18.84 -2.56 14.29
N ALA A 124 19.41 -3.70 14.68
CA ALA A 124 19.73 -4.00 16.08
C ALA A 124 20.92 -3.17 16.61
N GLY A 125 21.92 -2.91 15.76
CA GLY A 125 23.06 -2.05 16.11
C GLY A 125 22.63 -0.60 16.27
N ILE A 126 21.87 -0.08 15.31
CA ILE A 126 21.28 1.27 15.38
C ILE A 126 20.43 1.43 16.65
N ALA A 127 19.58 0.44 16.94
CA ALA A 127 18.71 0.44 18.12
C ALA A 127 19.51 0.54 19.44
N ARG A 128 20.60 -0.23 19.56
CA ARG A 128 21.50 -0.18 20.72
C ARG A 128 22.16 1.19 20.85
N ARG A 129 22.60 1.79 19.75
CA ARG A 129 23.26 3.10 19.71
C ARG A 129 22.32 4.23 20.13
N LEU A 130 21.04 4.13 19.77
CA LEU A 130 20.03 5.17 20.01
C LEU A 130 19.21 4.94 21.30
N GLY A 131 19.38 3.81 21.99
CA GLY A 131 18.61 3.49 23.20
C GLY A 131 17.11 3.26 22.93
N VAL A 132 16.77 2.71 21.75
CA VAL A 132 15.37 2.47 21.34
C VAL A 132 15.15 1.01 20.93
N PRO A 133 13.90 0.51 20.89
CA PRO A 133 13.63 -0.86 20.45
C PRO A 133 13.98 -1.11 18.97
N ALA A 134 14.58 -2.26 18.65
CA ALA A 134 14.93 -2.64 17.27
C ALA A 134 13.73 -2.70 16.31
N ALA A 135 12.55 -3.08 16.81
CA ALA A 135 11.32 -3.06 16.03
C ALA A 135 10.92 -1.64 15.57
N HIS A 136 11.21 -0.64 16.41
CA HIS A 136 10.97 0.77 16.07
C HIS A 136 11.88 1.21 14.91
N VAL A 137 13.19 0.96 15.02
CA VAL A 137 14.16 1.29 13.98
C VAL A 137 13.81 0.61 12.66
N ARG A 138 13.49 -0.69 12.68
CA ARG A 138 13.09 -1.43 11.48
C ARG A 138 11.86 -0.80 10.81
N SER A 139 10.85 -0.43 11.60
CA SER A 139 9.63 0.20 11.09
C SER A 139 9.91 1.58 10.50
N ARG A 140 10.82 2.36 11.10
CA ARG A 140 11.25 3.66 10.58
C ARG A 140 12.02 3.53 9.27
N LEU A 141 13.03 2.66 9.20
CA LEU A 141 13.78 2.41 7.97
C LEU A 141 12.87 2.03 6.80
N LEU A 142 11.91 1.12 7.03
CA LEU A 142 10.91 0.77 6.01
C LEU A 142 10.03 1.94 5.58
N THR A 143 9.70 2.83 6.52
CA THR A 143 8.90 4.03 6.22
C THR A 143 9.72 5.02 5.38
N ILE A 144 10.99 5.22 5.72
CA ILE A 144 11.90 6.12 5.00
C ILE A 144 12.15 5.61 3.59
N ALA A 145 12.51 4.32 3.44
CA ALA A 145 12.72 3.71 2.12
C ALA A 145 11.49 3.79 1.22
N ARG A 146 10.28 3.56 1.78
CA ARG A 146 9.03 3.76 1.03
C ARG A 146 8.82 5.21 0.60
N ARG A 147 9.23 6.18 1.42
CA ARG A 147 9.12 7.60 1.07
C ARG A 147 10.05 7.95 -0.08
N GLU A 148 11.31 7.53 0.00
CA GLU A 148 12.31 7.76 -1.05
C GLU A 148 11.86 7.15 -2.38
N ALA A 149 11.35 5.91 -2.38
CA ALA A 149 10.81 5.27 -3.59
C ALA A 149 9.61 6.04 -4.19
N VAL A 150 8.72 6.60 -3.35
CA VAL A 150 7.60 7.41 -3.84
C VAL A 150 8.07 8.76 -4.38
N GLU A 151 9.09 9.37 -3.79
CA GLU A 151 9.71 10.60 -4.29
C GLU A 151 10.41 10.38 -5.63
N GLU A 152 11.14 9.26 -5.78
CA GLU A 152 11.77 8.85 -7.05
C GLU A 152 10.73 8.65 -8.16
N LEU A 153 9.67 7.88 -7.90
CA LEU A 153 8.56 7.68 -8.85
C LEU A 153 7.86 9.00 -9.25
N ARG A 154 7.82 9.98 -8.34
CA ARG A 154 7.27 11.32 -8.62
C ARG A 154 8.21 12.16 -9.47
N SER A 155 9.52 12.08 -9.24
CA SER A 155 10.52 12.77 -10.06
C SER A 155 10.58 12.20 -11.49
N ASP A 156 10.39 10.89 -11.64
CA ASP A 156 10.42 10.20 -12.94
C ASP A 156 9.13 10.34 -13.74
N SER A 157 8.01 10.68 -13.07
CA SER A 157 6.75 10.94 -13.76
C SER A 157 6.80 12.32 -14.42
N PRO A 158 6.80 12.44 -15.77
CA PRO A 158 6.76 13.73 -16.42
C PRO A 158 5.53 14.47 -15.93
N SER A 159 5.72 15.67 -15.36
CA SER A 159 4.64 16.41 -14.74
C SER A 159 3.47 16.49 -15.73
N ILE A 160 2.28 16.06 -15.30
CA ILE A 160 1.07 16.08 -16.14
C ILE A 160 0.80 17.52 -16.63
N SER A 161 1.27 18.53 -15.89
CA SER A 161 1.27 19.93 -16.27
C SER A 161 2.11 20.26 -17.51
N SER A 162 3.21 19.55 -17.78
CA SER A 162 4.02 19.76 -19.00
C SER A 162 3.30 19.27 -20.26
N ARG A 163 2.59 18.13 -20.19
CA ARG A 163 1.81 17.59 -21.33
C ARG A 163 0.58 18.42 -21.65
N ALA A 164 -0.09 18.98 -20.64
CA ALA A 164 -1.26 19.84 -20.85
C ALA A 164 -0.88 21.18 -21.51
N GLN A 165 0.31 21.73 -21.23
CA GLN A 165 0.81 22.94 -21.89
C GLN A 165 1.24 22.67 -23.34
N SER A 166 1.94 21.56 -23.62
CA SER A 166 2.32 21.24 -25.01
C SER A 166 1.12 20.94 -25.93
N ALA A 167 0.03 20.38 -25.41
CA ALA A 167 -1.18 20.15 -26.20
C ALA A 167 -1.97 21.44 -26.52
N ALA A 168 -1.88 22.47 -25.67
CA ALA A 168 -2.59 23.73 -25.85
C ALA A 168 -1.94 24.67 -26.89
N PHE A 169 -0.64 24.53 -27.16
CA PHE A 169 0.10 25.40 -28.09
C PHE A 169 0.25 24.83 -29.52
N GLY A 170 -0.18 23.58 -29.77
CA GLY A 170 -0.01 22.91 -31.06
C GLY A 170 -1.17 23.05 -32.05
N ALA A 171 -2.25 23.79 -31.72
CA ALA A 171 -3.48 23.84 -32.52
C ALA A 171 -3.71 25.16 -33.29
N SER A 172 -2.65 25.92 -33.55
CA SER A 172 -2.71 27.12 -34.41
C SER A 172 -1.79 26.93 -35.61
N ALA A 173 -2.28 26.24 -36.65
CA ALA A 173 -1.76 26.26 -38.00
C ALA A 173 -2.88 25.91 -38.99
#